data_AF-A0A1S6JAF6-F1
#
_entry.id   AF-A0A1S6JAF6-F1
#
_cell.length_a   1.000
_cell.length_b   1.000
_cell.length_c   1.000
_cell.angle_alpha   90.00
_cell.angle_beta   90.00
_cell.angle_gamma   90.00
#
_symmetry.space_group_name_H-M   'P 1'
#
loop_
_entity.id
_entity.type
_entity.pdbx_description
1 polymer ?
#
loop_
_entity_poly.entity_id
_entity_poly.type
_entity_poly.pdbx_seq_one_letter_code
_entity_poly.pdbx_strand_id
1 'polypeptide(L)'
;MIGGMKQLPTTQAAVTALRAIAAQYAVEIEVTDDIGADQTSRRTAAGVGVTTDADGSLPHEAFVEFGGVPRVSVRLFSEGDALITVEDVECPDIPRDDVPAFLHSVFGGLAFVKGRRLIVPLPGDRTHKEFVPMILLTPWLSSRAR
;
A
#
# COMPACT_ATOMS: atom_id res chain seq x y z
N MET A 1 -1.46 26.83 -0.71
CA MET A 1 -0.72 26.19 0.40
C MET A 1 -1.28 24.79 0.55
N ILE A 2 -0.61 23.78 -0.01
CA ILE A 2 -1.03 22.37 0.15
C ILE A 2 -0.08 21.76 1.19
N GLY A 3 -0.69 21.14 2.20
CA GLY A 3 -0.09 20.74 3.47
C GLY A 3 1.20 19.97 3.31
N GLY A 4 2.11 20.20 4.25
CA GLY A 4 3.38 19.49 4.34
C GLY A 4 3.13 18.00 4.18
N MET A 5 3.84 17.42 3.20
CA MET A 5 3.97 15.98 3.02
C MET A 5 4.29 15.42 4.40
N LYS A 6 3.31 14.76 5.03
CA LYS A 6 3.51 14.18 6.35
C LYS A 6 4.45 13.01 6.11
N GLN A 7 5.74 13.27 6.26
CA GLN A 7 6.76 12.24 6.17
C GLN A 7 6.34 11.14 7.14
N LEU A 8 6.35 9.90 6.67
CA LEU A 8 6.07 8.70 7.43
C LEU A 8 7.42 8.05 7.74
N PRO A 9 8.20 8.62 8.67
CA PRO A 9 9.57 8.16 8.92
C PRO A 9 9.61 6.73 9.48
N THR A 10 8.50 6.25 10.04
CA THR A 10 8.40 4.91 10.64
C THR A 10 7.23 4.13 10.06
N THR A 11 7.36 2.81 10.07
CA THR A 11 6.31 1.87 9.64
C THR A 11 5.07 2.00 10.51
N GLN A 12 5.22 2.21 11.83
CA GLN A 12 4.10 2.48 12.73
C GLN A 12 3.34 3.77 12.35
N ALA A 13 4.04 4.82 11.93
CA ALA A 13 3.39 6.05 11.46
C ALA A 13 2.58 5.79 10.18
N ALA A 14 3.11 4.99 9.26
CA ALA A 14 2.39 4.56 8.07
C ALA A 14 1.16 3.73 8.42
N VAL A 15 1.28 2.68 9.25
CA VAL A 15 0.15 1.86 9.71
C VAL A 15 -0.93 2.71 10.41
N THR A 16 -0.54 3.69 11.22
CA THR A 16 -1.48 4.62 11.85
C THR A 16 -2.24 5.45 10.82
N ALA A 17 -1.56 5.91 9.76
CA ALA A 17 -2.21 6.62 8.65
C ALA A 17 -3.18 5.70 7.88
N LEU A 18 -2.80 4.43 7.65
CA LEU A 18 -3.65 3.43 7.00
C LEU A 18 -4.93 3.16 7.80
N ARG A 19 -4.83 3.03 9.12
CA ARG A 19 -6.01 2.90 10.01
C ARG A 19 -6.93 4.12 9.95
N ALA A 20 -6.37 5.32 9.86
CA ALA A 20 -7.16 6.54 9.71
C ALA A 20 -7.92 6.57 8.36
N ILE A 21 -7.28 6.13 7.28
CA ILE A 21 -7.91 5.99 5.96
C ILE A 21 -9.05 4.97 6.00
N ALA A 22 -8.82 3.81 6.62
CA ALA A 22 -9.85 2.79 6.77
C ALA A 22 -11.11 3.36 7.46
N ALA A 23 -10.91 4.07 8.56
CA ALA A 23 -11.99 4.75 9.28
C ALA A 23 -12.68 5.82 8.43
N GLN A 24 -11.92 6.59 7.63
CA GLN A 24 -12.48 7.65 6.78
C GLN A 24 -13.39 7.12 5.67
N TYR A 25 -13.00 6.02 5.02
CA TYR A 25 -13.78 5.42 3.93
C TYR A 25 -14.74 4.33 4.41
N ALA A 26 -14.82 4.10 5.73
CA ALA A 26 -15.61 3.04 6.34
C ALA A 26 -15.33 1.66 5.71
N VAL A 27 -14.06 1.38 5.44
CA VAL A 27 -13.59 0.07 4.95
C VAL A 27 -12.98 -0.73 6.09
N GLU A 28 -13.12 -2.04 6.02
CA GLU A 28 -12.48 -2.95 6.97
C GLU A 28 -10.96 -2.92 6.79
N ILE A 29 -10.22 -3.08 7.87
CA ILE A 29 -8.76 -3.12 7.86
C ILE A 29 -8.25 -4.23 8.76
N GLU A 30 -7.41 -5.08 8.20
CA GLU A 30 -6.62 -6.08 8.91
C GLU A 30 -5.15 -5.71 8.79
N VAL A 31 -4.40 -5.83 9.88
CA VAL A 31 -2.97 -5.53 9.92
C VAL A 31 -2.26 -6.75 10.46
N THR A 32 -1.40 -7.32 9.62
CA THR A 32 -0.59 -8.51 9.89
C THR A 32 0.88 -8.08 9.89
N ASP A 33 1.68 -8.65 10.79
CA ASP A 33 3.12 -8.38 10.92
C ASP A 33 3.50 -6.93 11.19
N ASP A 34 2.93 -6.28 12.21
CA ASP A 34 3.37 -4.93 12.68
C ASP A 34 4.70 -5.03 13.46
N ILE A 35 5.79 -5.40 12.76
CA ILE A 35 7.09 -5.70 13.38
C ILE A 35 7.89 -4.43 13.66
N GLY A 36 7.57 -3.32 12.96
CA GLY A 36 8.01 -1.93 13.19
C GLY A 36 9.28 -1.76 14.01
N ALA A 37 10.36 -1.29 13.37
CA ALA A 37 11.72 -1.11 13.91
C ALA A 37 11.91 -0.31 15.24
N ASP A 38 10.87 -0.04 16.02
CA ASP A 38 10.94 0.51 17.40
C ASP A 38 11.02 -0.57 18.50
N GLN A 39 10.91 -1.87 18.18
CA GLN A 39 11.15 -2.97 19.16
C GLN A 39 12.60 -3.50 19.19
N THR A 40 13.55 -2.88 18.50
CA THR A 40 14.95 -3.35 18.49
C THR A 40 15.75 -2.99 19.74
N SER A 41 15.16 -2.32 20.74
CA SER A 41 15.89 -1.91 21.95
C SER A 41 15.84 -2.89 23.14
N ARG A 42 15.39 -4.15 22.99
CA ARG A 42 15.56 -5.11 24.11
C ARG A 42 15.74 -6.59 23.80
N ARG A 43 15.85 -7.04 22.55
CA ARG A 43 16.26 -8.44 22.29
C ARG A 43 17.72 -8.54 21.89
N THR A 44 18.54 -8.60 22.94
CA THR A 44 19.81 -9.33 22.94
C THR A 44 19.63 -10.71 22.29
N ALA A 45 20.55 -11.04 21.38
CA ALA A 45 20.89 -12.38 20.88
C ALA A 45 19.95 -13.09 19.88
N ALA A 46 20.19 -12.86 18.59
CA ALA A 46 20.27 -13.85 17.48
C ALA A 46 20.41 -13.01 16.20
N GLY A 47 21.54 -12.96 15.51
CA GLY A 47 22.07 -14.04 14.69
C GLY A 47 22.01 -13.57 13.24
N VAL A 48 23.17 -13.35 12.63
CA VAL A 48 23.36 -12.97 11.23
C VAL A 48 22.62 -13.97 10.32
N GLY A 49 21.69 -13.49 9.50
CA GLY A 49 20.99 -14.31 8.51
C GLY A 49 19.76 -13.62 7.95
N VAL A 50 19.82 -13.25 6.68
CA VAL A 50 18.67 -12.76 5.87
C VAL A 50 17.51 -13.73 6.07
N THR A 51 16.49 -13.31 6.81
CA THR A 51 15.26 -14.09 7.01
C THR A 51 14.26 -13.58 5.98
N THR A 52 14.21 -14.25 4.83
CA THR A 52 13.07 -14.15 3.92
C THR A 52 11.80 -14.50 4.67
N ASP A 53 10.68 -13.89 4.30
CA ASP A 53 9.37 -14.23 4.87
C ASP A 53 9.06 -15.73 4.68
N ALA A 54 8.11 -16.29 5.43
CA ALA A 54 7.77 -17.72 5.37
C ALA A 54 7.35 -18.19 3.97
N ASP A 55 6.91 -17.26 3.12
CA ASP A 55 6.55 -17.48 1.72
C ASP A 55 7.70 -17.19 0.71
N GLY A 56 8.90 -16.86 1.19
CA GLY A 56 10.08 -16.57 0.36
C GLY A 56 10.12 -15.15 -0.23
N SER A 57 9.20 -14.26 0.19
CA SER A 57 9.20 -12.85 -0.19
C SER A 57 10.24 -12.03 0.58
N LEU A 58 10.60 -10.86 0.03
CA LEU A 58 11.42 -9.85 0.73
C LEU A 58 10.80 -9.53 2.09
N PRO A 59 11.60 -9.32 3.15
CA PRO A 59 11.09 -9.07 4.48
C PRO A 59 10.24 -7.79 4.52
N HIS A 60 8.92 -7.92 4.67
CA HIS A 60 8.03 -6.80 4.94
C HIS A 60 8.01 -6.47 6.43
N GLU A 61 7.97 -5.19 6.76
CA GLU A 61 7.87 -4.72 8.15
C GLU A 61 6.41 -4.59 8.63
N ALA A 62 5.46 -4.52 7.68
CA ALA A 62 4.03 -4.52 7.91
C ALA A 62 3.25 -4.96 6.66
N PHE A 63 2.20 -5.75 6.89
CA PHE A 63 1.21 -6.10 5.89
C PHE A 63 -0.16 -5.59 6.32
N VAL A 64 -0.85 -4.87 5.43
CA VAL A 64 -2.17 -4.30 5.71
C VAL A 64 -3.12 -4.69 4.60
N GLU A 65 -4.26 -5.24 4.97
CA GLU A 65 -5.32 -5.59 4.04
C GLU A 65 -6.56 -4.72 4.32
N PHE A 66 -7.13 -4.18 3.25
CA PHE A 66 -8.38 -3.47 3.27
C PHE A 66 -9.47 -4.36 2.67
N GLY A 67 -10.51 -4.62 3.46
CA GLY A 67 -11.68 -5.36 3.03
C GLY A 67 -12.60 -4.51 2.16
N GLY A 68 -13.58 -5.17 1.54
CA GLY A 68 -14.58 -4.54 0.67
C GLY A 68 -14.17 -4.51 -0.80
N VAL A 69 -14.75 -3.56 -1.54
CA VAL A 69 -14.52 -3.38 -2.98
C VAL A 69 -14.10 -1.92 -3.22
N PRO A 70 -12.88 -1.67 -3.71
CA PRO A 70 -11.87 -2.64 -4.14
C PRO A 70 -11.16 -3.34 -2.97
N ARG A 71 -10.75 -4.59 -3.18
CA ARG A 71 -9.78 -5.29 -2.34
C ARG A 71 -8.42 -4.65 -2.55
N VAL A 72 -7.81 -4.20 -1.45
CA VAL A 72 -6.50 -3.55 -1.49
C VAL A 72 -5.61 -4.16 -0.42
N SER A 73 -4.37 -4.51 -0.76
CA SER A 73 -3.36 -4.89 0.22
C SER A 73 -2.13 -4.00 0.08
N VAL A 74 -1.47 -3.70 1.19
CA VAL A 74 -0.28 -2.86 1.28
C VAL A 74 0.80 -3.63 2.02
N ARG A 75 1.93 -3.88 1.37
CA ARG A 75 3.15 -4.37 2.01
C ARG A 75 4.11 -3.21 2.17
N LEU A 76 4.57 -2.96 3.39
CA LEU A 76 5.56 -1.93 3.69
C LEU A 76 6.93 -2.60 3.86
N PHE A 77 7.94 -2.13 3.14
CA PHE A 77 9.30 -2.64 3.22
C PHE A 77 10.19 -1.74 4.10
N SER A 78 11.30 -2.31 4.57
CA SER A 78 12.27 -1.62 5.43
C SER A 78 13.01 -0.49 4.71
N GLU A 79 13.17 -0.59 3.38
CA GLU A 79 13.85 0.41 2.55
C GLU A 79 13.03 1.70 2.33
N GLY A 80 11.77 1.74 2.78
CA GLY A 80 10.92 2.93 2.71
C GLY A 80 10.01 2.99 1.46
N ASP A 81 9.96 1.91 0.70
CA ASP A 81 9.01 1.65 -0.37
C ASP A 81 7.89 0.70 0.10
N ALA A 82 6.89 0.56 -0.77
CA ALA A 82 5.71 -0.22 -0.52
C ALA A 82 5.22 -0.88 -1.82
N LEU A 83 4.68 -2.08 -1.68
CA LEU A 83 3.90 -2.75 -2.71
C LEU A 83 2.42 -2.60 -2.37
N ILE A 84 1.66 -1.98 -3.26
CA ILE A 84 0.20 -1.89 -3.13
C ILE A 84 -0.43 -2.79 -4.18
N THR A 85 -1.26 -3.74 -3.78
CA THR A 85 -2.05 -4.55 -4.70
C THR A 85 -3.48 -4.05 -4.69
N VAL A 86 -4.02 -3.69 -5.85
CA VAL A 86 -5.42 -3.26 -6.02
C VAL A 86 -6.12 -4.26 -6.94
N GLU A 87 -7.08 -5.02 -6.42
CA GLU A 87 -7.85 -5.99 -7.23
C GLU A 87 -6.92 -6.91 -8.05
N ASP A 88 -5.93 -7.52 -7.37
CA ASP A 88 -4.89 -8.40 -7.95
C ASP A 88 -3.91 -7.70 -8.92
N VAL A 89 -3.96 -6.38 -9.05
CA VAL A 89 -2.96 -5.58 -9.79
C VAL A 89 -1.89 -5.09 -8.82
N GLU A 90 -0.68 -5.62 -8.95
CA GLU A 90 0.49 -5.27 -8.14
C GLU A 90 1.11 -3.96 -8.60
N CYS A 91 1.10 -2.94 -7.75
CA CYS A 91 1.74 -1.64 -7.95
C CYS A 91 3.00 -1.56 -7.05
N PRO A 92 4.18 -1.96 -7.55
CA PRO A 92 5.44 -1.91 -6.81
C PRO A 92 5.99 -0.47 -6.75
N ASP A 93 7.08 -0.31 -6.00
CA ASP A 93 7.90 0.91 -5.96
C ASP A 93 7.13 2.18 -5.54
N ILE A 94 6.13 2.04 -4.67
CA ILE A 94 5.40 3.18 -4.11
C ILE A 94 6.18 3.72 -2.92
N PRO A 95 6.63 4.99 -2.90
CA PRO A 95 7.24 5.58 -1.72
C PRO A 95 6.26 5.50 -0.54
N ARG A 96 6.74 5.15 0.65
CA ARG A 96 5.91 5.05 1.86
C ARG A 96 5.07 6.31 2.10
N ASP A 97 5.63 7.48 1.81
CA ASP A 97 4.97 8.79 1.92
C ASP A 97 3.80 8.99 0.92
N ASP A 98 3.85 8.31 -0.22
CA ASP A 98 2.82 8.37 -1.27
C ASP A 98 1.69 7.36 -1.02
N VAL A 99 1.89 6.34 -0.17
CA VAL A 99 0.88 5.30 0.13
C VAL A 99 -0.47 5.89 0.56
N PRO A 100 -0.54 6.85 1.52
CA PRO A 100 -1.82 7.45 1.90
C PRO A 100 -2.54 8.11 0.73
N ALA A 101 -1.79 8.85 -0.10
CA ALA A 101 -2.34 9.57 -1.23
C ALA A 101 -2.84 8.61 -2.33
N PHE A 102 -2.12 7.51 -2.55
CA PHE A 102 -2.54 6.45 -3.44
C PHE A 102 -3.88 5.86 -3.01
N LEU A 103 -4.02 5.51 -1.73
CA LEU A 103 -5.25 4.94 -1.18
C LEU A 103 -6.42 5.92 -1.22
N HIS A 104 -6.18 7.21 -0.96
CA HIS A 104 -7.20 8.25 -1.16
C HIS A 104 -7.70 8.29 -2.60
N SER A 105 -6.81 8.15 -3.58
CA SER A 105 -7.19 8.11 -4.99
C SER A 105 -7.99 6.85 -5.36
N VAL A 106 -7.64 5.69 -4.80
CA VAL A 106 -8.35 4.42 -5.04
C VAL A 106 -9.74 4.45 -4.39
N PHE A 107 -9.82 4.64 -3.08
CA PHE A 107 -11.09 4.64 -2.34
C PHE A 107 -11.96 5.87 -2.63
N GLY A 108 -11.34 7.01 -2.94
CA GLY A 108 -12.03 8.22 -3.38
C GLY A 108 -12.54 8.16 -4.83
N GLY A 109 -12.26 7.08 -5.56
CA GLY A 109 -12.76 6.87 -6.93
C GLY A 109 -12.10 7.74 -8.00
N LEU A 110 -10.90 8.26 -7.72
CA LEU A 110 -10.07 9.01 -8.68
C LEU A 110 -9.26 8.07 -9.58
N ALA A 111 -8.94 6.86 -9.11
CA ALA A 111 -8.28 5.83 -9.91
C ALA A 111 -9.19 5.38 -11.08
N PHE A 112 -8.60 5.22 -12.26
CA PHE A 112 -9.31 4.80 -13.46
C PHE A 112 -8.46 3.87 -14.32
N VAL A 113 -9.13 3.03 -15.10
CA VAL A 113 -8.48 2.14 -16.07
C VAL A 113 -8.59 2.77 -17.45
N LYS A 114 -7.46 2.89 -18.15
CA LYS A 114 -7.42 3.37 -19.53
C LYS A 114 -6.70 2.36 -20.42
N GLY A 115 -7.43 1.74 -21.34
CA GLY A 115 -6.92 0.62 -22.11
C GLY A 115 -6.59 -0.56 -21.18
N ARG A 116 -5.31 -0.94 -21.08
CA ARG A 116 -4.82 -2.00 -20.17
C ARG A 116 -3.96 -1.45 -19.04
N ARG A 117 -4.24 -0.23 -18.59
CA ARG A 117 -3.45 0.43 -17.53
C ARG A 117 -4.35 0.96 -16.43
N LEU A 118 -4.03 0.61 -15.19
CA LEU A 118 -4.56 1.28 -14.01
C LEU A 118 -3.78 2.58 -13.83
N ILE A 119 -4.49 3.69 -13.75
CA ILE A 119 -3.91 5.02 -13.54
C ILE A 119 -4.40 5.53 -12.19
N VAL A 120 -3.46 5.80 -11.30
CA VAL A 120 -3.72 6.33 -9.96
C VAL A 120 -3.10 7.71 -9.84
N PRO A 121 -3.92 8.77 -9.79
CA PRO A 121 -3.43 10.13 -9.58
C PRO A 121 -2.79 10.28 -8.20
N LEU A 122 -1.67 10.99 -8.13
CA LEU A 122 -0.98 11.35 -6.91
C LEU A 122 -0.85 12.89 -6.83
N PRO A 123 -0.66 13.46 -5.62
CA PRO A 123 -0.43 14.89 -5.46
C PRO A 123 0.73 15.40 -6.31
N GLY A 124 0.62 16.65 -6.78
CA GLY A 124 1.66 17.29 -7.59
C GLY A 124 1.69 16.85 -9.06
N ASP A 125 0.53 16.52 -9.63
CA ASP A 125 0.37 16.09 -11.04
C ASP A 125 1.13 14.80 -11.40
N ARG A 126 1.54 14.05 -10.37
CA ARG A 126 2.15 12.72 -10.51
C ARG A 126 1.05 11.70 -10.76
N THR A 127 1.37 10.64 -11.50
CA THR A 127 0.46 9.51 -11.69
C THR A 127 1.25 8.21 -11.60
N HIS A 128 0.78 7.27 -10.79
CA HIS A 128 1.27 5.90 -10.87
C HIS A 128 0.50 5.15 -11.97
N LYS A 129 1.19 4.33 -12.75
CA LYS A 129 0.60 3.62 -13.89
C LYS A 129 1.09 2.19 -13.88
N GLU A 130 0.15 1.27 -13.85
CA GLU A 130 0.46 -0.15 -13.81
C GLU A 130 -0.31 -0.92 -14.87
N PHE A 131 0.27 -2.00 -15.38
CA PHE A 131 -0.39 -2.84 -16.37
C PHE A 131 -1.47 -3.71 -15.72
N VAL A 132 -2.65 -3.75 -16.33
CA VAL A 132 -3.74 -4.64 -15.90
C VAL A 132 -3.75 -5.87 -16.83
N PRO A 133 -3.39 -7.06 -16.33
CA PRO A 133 -3.52 -8.29 -17.09
C PRO A 133 -4.97 -8.53 -17.51
N MET A 134 -5.20 -8.94 -18.76
CA MET A 134 -6.57 -9.14 -19.29
C MET A 134 -7.37 -10.19 -18.52
N ILE A 135 -6.68 -11.16 -17.91
CA ILE A 135 -7.26 -12.20 -17.05
C ILE A 135 -7.75 -11.67 -15.69
N LEU A 136 -7.40 -10.44 -15.30
CA LEU A 136 -7.71 -9.84 -14.00
C LEU A 136 -8.73 -8.68 -14.09
N LEU A 137 -9.60 -8.66 -15.10
CA LEU A 137 -10.67 -7.65 -15.18
C LEU A 137 -11.76 -7.92 -14.14
N THR A 138 -11.49 -7.59 -12.88
CA THR A 138 -12.48 -7.67 -11.82
C THR A 138 -13.66 -6.72 -12.09
N PRO A 139 -14.83 -6.94 -11.44
CA PRO A 139 -15.96 -6.03 -11.57
C PRO A 139 -15.61 -4.57 -11.23
N TRP A 140 -14.74 -4.34 -10.24
CA TRP A 140 -14.30 -2.99 -9.89
C TRP A 140 -13.45 -2.37 -11.01
N LEU A 141 -12.43 -3.08 -11.51
CA LEU A 141 -11.58 -2.58 -12.60
C LEU A 141 -12.42 -2.25 -13.85
N SER A 142 -13.40 -3.09 -14.16
CA SER A 142 -14.34 -2.87 -15.27
C SER A 142 -15.21 -1.62 -15.05
N SER A 143 -15.66 -1.38 -13.82
CA SER A 143 -16.44 -0.17 -13.48
C SER A 143 -15.65 1.14 -13.58
N ARG A 144 -14.31 1.06 -13.58
CA ARG A 144 -13.38 2.19 -13.64
C ARG A 144 -12.80 2.43 -15.04
N ALA A 145 -13.21 1.64 -16.04
CA ALA A 145 -12.79 1.82 -17.42
C ALA A 145 -13.27 3.18 -17.97
N ARG A 146 -12.35 3.93 -18.59
CA ARG A 146 -12.60 5.20 -19.29
C ARG A 146 -12.04 5.18 -20.70
#